data_AF-A0A2W4IDJ7-F1
#
_entry.id   AF-A0A2W4IDJ7-F1
#
_cell.length_a   1.000
_cell.length_b   1.000
_cell.length_c   1.000
_cell.angle_alpha   90.00
_cell.angle_beta   90.00
_cell.angle_gamma   90.00
#
_symmetry.space_group_name_H-M   'P 1'
#
loop_
_entity.id
_entity.type
_entity.pdbx_description
1 polymer ?
#
loop_
_entity_poly.entity_id
_entity_poly.type
_entity_poly.pdbx_seq_one_letter_code
_entity_poly.pdbx_strand_id
1 'polypeptide(L)'
;MSPMDQRVPCMLCGSDSHERLCGTSRYDIKVTNVICKMCGLVFINPRQTKESLKSYYDKQYREQYTLVDIDSVEYRAGKRAKAQVFINYVPENGKVLEIGCANGVLLSEIKNLRNDISVFGIEPASNLAQSASENYGFEVFCGMVEDYPRSTVKFDLIILDHVLEHFEDPLQSLGLVRDMLSENGVVYIEVPDIRQPYGDLEYNFFQNAHLYNFSYRTITILFRLAGFDIIADGIQNCICFVLRKGTVFRKEAIDFDKEGEDYKEIVKFLNVYKNRFRINAVEGDSAKKHFAEAVITTEIGLERGMQKMYLEAIKDYALLMVAQKDYGKGLELTSKYFDSLNVNPLEIIKMLMLGCKLADADSQWSRFGSLLNEIQKALKEEKLEKDNGL
;
A
#
# COMPACT_ATOMS: atom_id res chain seq x y z
N MET A 1 4.73 0.23 -22.45
CA MET A 1 4.61 -0.95 -21.57
C MET A 1 5.34 -2.11 -22.20
N SER A 2 6.14 -2.82 -21.40
CA SER A 2 6.80 -4.03 -21.86
C SER A 2 5.78 -5.17 -22.04
N PRO A 3 6.03 -6.12 -22.97
CA PRO A 3 5.10 -7.20 -23.28
C PRO A 3 4.85 -8.15 -22.10
N MET A 4 3.63 -8.70 -22.01
CA MET A 4 3.24 -9.72 -21.02
C MET A 4 3.13 -11.08 -21.73
N ASP A 5 4.27 -11.70 -21.98
CA ASP A 5 4.35 -12.84 -22.90
C ASP A 5 4.74 -14.15 -22.20
N GLN A 6 5.19 -14.10 -20.95
CA GLN A 6 5.67 -15.28 -20.24
C GLN A 6 4.53 -15.99 -19.51
N ARG A 7 4.19 -17.20 -19.95
CA ARG A 7 3.28 -18.10 -19.22
C ARG A 7 4.07 -18.95 -18.23
N VAL A 8 3.58 -19.03 -17.00
CA VAL A 8 4.25 -19.79 -15.93
C VAL A 8 3.24 -20.67 -15.15
N PRO A 9 3.66 -21.85 -14.66
CA PRO A 9 2.89 -22.62 -13.70
C PRO A 9 2.75 -21.85 -12.37
N CYS A 10 1.81 -22.27 -11.53
CA CYS A 10 1.74 -21.76 -10.17
C CYS A 10 3.04 -22.03 -9.42
N MET A 11 3.74 -20.98 -8.98
CA MET A 11 5.03 -21.12 -8.31
C MET A 11 4.96 -21.96 -7.01
N LEU A 12 3.79 -21.94 -6.35
CA LEU A 12 3.61 -22.52 -5.02
C LEU A 12 3.44 -24.04 -5.12
N CYS A 13 2.45 -24.50 -5.89
CA CYS A 13 2.11 -25.91 -6.02
C CYS A 13 2.57 -26.57 -7.34
N GLY A 14 3.01 -25.79 -8.34
CA GLY A 14 3.42 -26.29 -9.66
C GLY A 14 2.28 -26.54 -10.65
N SER A 15 1.02 -26.31 -10.28
CA SER A 15 -0.13 -26.55 -11.16
C SER A 15 -0.28 -25.49 -12.25
N ASP A 16 -0.59 -25.93 -13.47
CA ASP A 16 -1.03 -25.10 -14.60
C ASP A 16 -2.56 -24.89 -14.63
N SER A 17 -3.30 -25.47 -13.67
CA SER A 17 -4.75 -25.33 -13.60
C SER A 17 -5.12 -24.02 -12.89
N HIS A 18 -5.52 -23.03 -13.68
CA HIS A 18 -5.87 -21.70 -13.18
C HIS A 18 -7.15 -21.14 -13.80
N GLU A 19 -7.85 -20.29 -13.06
CA GLU A 19 -9.02 -19.53 -13.50
C GLU A 19 -8.68 -18.04 -13.63
N ARG A 20 -9.19 -17.39 -14.67
CA ARG A 20 -9.02 -15.96 -14.86
C ARG A 20 -9.93 -15.17 -13.91
N LEU A 21 -9.34 -14.25 -13.14
CA LEU A 21 -10.07 -13.35 -12.26
C LEU A 21 -10.33 -11.98 -12.89
N CYS A 22 -9.33 -11.38 -13.52
CA CYS A 22 -9.43 -10.03 -14.08
C CYS A 22 -8.54 -9.87 -15.33
N GLY A 23 -8.86 -8.91 -16.19
CA GLY A 23 -8.15 -8.58 -17.43
C GLY A 23 -7.47 -7.21 -17.45
N THR A 24 -7.57 -6.48 -16.35
CA THR A 24 -7.09 -5.11 -16.18
C THR A 24 -6.52 -4.96 -14.78
N SER A 25 -5.63 -4.00 -14.62
CA SER A 25 -5.15 -3.49 -13.33
C SER A 25 -5.36 -1.99 -13.28
N ARG A 26 -4.91 -1.38 -12.19
CA ARG A 26 -4.77 0.06 -12.01
C ARG A 26 -4.30 0.77 -13.29
N TYR A 27 -4.92 1.91 -13.56
CA TYR A 27 -4.70 2.75 -14.75
C TYR A 27 -5.08 2.09 -16.10
N ASP A 28 -6.08 1.21 -16.11
CA ASP A 28 -6.55 0.48 -17.31
C ASP A 28 -5.45 -0.33 -18.01
N ILE A 29 -4.42 -0.68 -17.25
CA ILE A 29 -3.30 -1.46 -17.74
C ILE A 29 -3.77 -2.90 -17.98
N LYS A 30 -3.57 -3.41 -19.21
CA LYS A 30 -3.98 -4.77 -19.58
C LYS A 30 -3.05 -5.79 -18.90
N VAL A 31 -3.53 -6.42 -17.84
CA VAL A 31 -2.87 -7.54 -17.16
C VAL A 31 -3.88 -8.65 -16.88
N THR A 32 -3.44 -9.90 -16.90
CA THR A 32 -4.34 -11.01 -16.58
C THR A 32 -4.00 -11.56 -15.21
N ASN A 33 -4.86 -11.27 -14.23
CA ASN A 33 -4.79 -11.90 -12.91
C ASN A 33 -5.52 -13.25 -12.99
N VAL A 34 -4.84 -14.30 -12.55
CA VAL A 34 -5.38 -15.67 -12.46
C VAL A 34 -5.30 -16.18 -11.03
N ILE A 35 -6.15 -17.13 -10.67
CA ILE A 35 -6.09 -17.88 -9.42
C ILE A 35 -5.81 -19.35 -9.70
N CYS A 36 -4.87 -19.94 -8.97
CA CYS A 36 -4.60 -21.37 -9.03
C CYS A 36 -5.78 -22.16 -8.43
N LYS A 37 -6.32 -23.12 -9.17
CA LYS A 37 -7.43 -23.97 -8.72
C LYS A 37 -7.04 -24.99 -7.64
N MET A 38 -5.74 -25.24 -7.48
CA MET A 38 -5.21 -26.17 -6.50
C MET A 38 -4.95 -25.48 -5.16
N CYS A 39 -4.12 -24.44 -5.13
CA CYS A 39 -3.67 -23.83 -3.87
C CYS A 39 -4.28 -22.46 -3.56
N GLY A 40 -5.05 -21.86 -4.46
CA GLY A 40 -5.67 -20.54 -4.25
C GLY A 40 -4.77 -19.33 -4.45
N LEU A 41 -3.48 -19.50 -4.79
CA LEU A 41 -2.59 -18.37 -5.07
C LEU A 41 -3.09 -17.56 -6.27
N VAL A 42 -3.19 -16.24 -6.09
CA VAL A 42 -3.51 -15.28 -7.16
C VAL A 42 -2.21 -14.68 -7.70
N PHE A 43 -2.05 -14.66 -9.02
CA PHE A 43 -0.83 -14.17 -9.67
C PHE A 43 -1.11 -13.68 -11.10
N ILE A 44 -0.17 -12.91 -11.66
CA ILE A 44 -0.25 -12.43 -13.05
C ILE A 44 0.21 -13.54 -14.00
N ASN A 45 -0.63 -13.88 -14.99
CA ASN A 45 -0.30 -14.85 -16.03
C ASN A 45 -1.09 -14.57 -17.34
N PRO A 46 -0.42 -14.29 -18.47
CA PRO A 46 1.03 -14.18 -18.65
C PRO A 46 1.62 -12.94 -17.96
N ARG A 47 2.90 -13.02 -17.59
CA ARG A 47 3.64 -11.96 -16.92
C ARG A 47 4.78 -11.40 -17.79
N GLN A 48 5.39 -10.31 -17.32
CA GLN A 48 6.58 -9.72 -17.91
C GLN A 48 7.82 -10.61 -17.69
N THR A 49 8.79 -10.57 -18.60
CA THR A 49 10.08 -11.25 -18.41
C THR A 49 10.94 -10.52 -17.37
N LYS A 50 11.98 -11.18 -16.85
CA LYS A 50 12.96 -10.60 -15.92
C LYS A 50 13.56 -9.29 -16.41
N GLU A 51 14.00 -9.25 -17.67
CA GLU A 51 14.62 -8.07 -18.28
C GLU A 51 13.63 -6.91 -18.38
N SER A 52 12.39 -7.24 -18.73
CA SER A 52 11.28 -6.31 -18.81
C SER A 52 10.93 -5.73 -17.44
N LEU A 53 10.89 -6.56 -16.40
CA LEU A 53 10.61 -6.13 -15.01
C LEU A 53 11.71 -5.18 -14.51
N LYS A 54 12.98 -5.52 -14.73
CA LYS A 54 14.10 -4.64 -14.36
C LYS A 54 13.98 -3.27 -15.01
N SER A 55 13.72 -3.21 -16.32
CA SER A 55 13.52 -1.95 -17.03
C SER A 55 12.26 -1.20 -16.56
N TYR A 56 11.23 -1.92 -16.11
CA TYR A 56 10.02 -1.32 -15.57
C TYR A 56 10.29 -0.61 -14.24
N TYR A 57 10.99 -1.25 -13.31
CA TYR A 57 11.36 -0.65 -12.02
C TYR A 57 12.30 0.55 -12.16
N ASP A 58 13.32 0.44 -13.03
CA ASP A 58 14.32 1.50 -13.22
C ASP A 58 13.72 2.77 -13.86
N LYS A 59 12.70 2.64 -14.73
CA LYS A 59 12.24 3.76 -15.58
C LYS A 59 10.80 4.19 -15.40
N GLN A 60 9.89 3.26 -15.12
CA GLN A 60 8.45 3.48 -15.27
C GLN A 60 7.66 3.34 -13.97
N TYR A 61 8.13 2.50 -13.05
CA TYR A 61 7.38 2.22 -11.81
C TYR A 61 7.09 3.50 -11.04
N ARG A 62 8.12 4.31 -10.73
CA ARG A 62 7.88 5.54 -9.97
C ARG A 62 7.10 6.60 -10.71
N GLU A 63 7.21 6.69 -12.04
CA GLU A 63 6.37 7.59 -12.85
C GLU A 63 4.87 7.23 -12.73
N GLN A 64 4.54 5.94 -12.58
CA GLN A 64 3.17 5.45 -12.42
C GLN A 64 2.67 5.49 -10.97
N TYR A 65 3.58 5.43 -10.01
CA TYR A 65 3.30 5.42 -8.56
C TYR A 65 3.78 6.70 -7.86
N THR A 66 3.75 7.84 -8.56
CA THR A 66 4.14 9.19 -8.07
C THR A 66 3.25 9.75 -6.96
N LEU A 67 2.10 9.11 -6.68
CA LEU A 67 1.11 9.59 -5.72
C LEU A 67 1.59 9.51 -4.25
N VAL A 68 2.64 8.74 -3.96
CA VAL A 68 3.23 8.70 -2.63
C VAL A 68 4.38 9.69 -2.56
N ASP A 69 4.15 10.80 -1.88
CA ASP A 69 5.23 11.70 -1.47
C ASP A 69 6.05 11.01 -0.37
N ILE A 70 7.13 10.36 -0.80
CA ILE A 70 8.06 9.61 0.04
C ILE A 70 8.89 10.52 0.97
N ASP A 71 8.77 11.84 0.84
CA ASP A 71 9.39 12.81 1.74
C ASP A 71 8.36 13.52 2.64
N SER A 72 7.07 13.18 2.53
CA SER A 72 6.01 13.73 3.37
C SER A 72 6.21 13.42 4.87
N VAL A 73 5.67 14.30 5.71
CA VAL A 73 5.70 14.14 7.17
C VAL A 73 4.97 12.86 7.59
N GLU A 74 3.86 12.53 6.94
CA GLU A 74 3.06 11.35 7.19
C GLU A 74 3.82 10.07 6.84
N TYR A 75 4.47 10.02 5.68
CA TYR A 75 5.29 8.88 5.27
C TYR A 75 6.44 8.64 6.26
N ARG A 76 7.17 9.70 6.62
CA ARG A 76 8.25 9.62 7.61
C ARG A 76 7.74 9.19 8.99
N ALA A 77 6.60 9.70 9.44
CA ALA A 77 5.99 9.31 10.70
C ALA A 77 5.62 7.81 10.72
N GLY A 78 5.05 7.30 9.62
CA GLY A 78 4.75 5.87 9.45
C GLY A 78 6.01 5.01 9.52
N LYS A 79 7.07 5.39 8.79
CA LYS A 79 8.36 4.68 8.84
C LYS A 79 9.00 4.75 10.22
N ARG A 80 8.91 5.88 10.92
CA ARG A 80 9.39 6.01 12.31
C ARG A 80 8.65 5.11 13.29
N ALA A 81 7.33 4.97 13.16
CA ALA A 81 6.54 4.06 13.98
C ALA A 81 6.96 2.61 13.77
N LYS A 82 7.17 2.18 12.52
CA LYS A 82 7.74 0.84 12.22
C LYS A 82 9.14 0.69 12.81
N ALA A 83 10.02 1.68 12.65
CA ALA A 83 11.38 1.67 13.20
C ALA A 83 11.40 1.48 14.73
N GLN A 84 10.49 2.12 15.48
CA GLN A 84 10.36 1.96 16.94
C GLN A 84 10.05 0.52 17.37
N VAL A 85 9.34 -0.23 16.53
CA VAL A 85 9.09 -1.66 16.76
C VAL A 85 10.31 -2.48 16.38
N PHE A 86 10.87 -2.22 15.19
CA PHE A 86 11.97 -2.99 14.61
C PHE A 86 13.25 -2.98 15.44
N ILE A 87 13.60 -1.86 16.07
CA ILE A 87 14.81 -1.79 16.90
C ILE A 87 14.81 -2.79 18.06
N ASN A 88 13.65 -3.27 18.52
CA ASN A 88 13.55 -4.25 19.60
C ASN A 88 13.94 -5.67 19.16
N TYR A 89 14.00 -5.92 17.85
CA TYR A 89 14.45 -7.20 17.28
C TYR A 89 15.95 -7.22 16.97
N VAL A 90 16.65 -6.10 17.11
CA VAL A 90 18.04 -5.96 16.71
C VAL A 90 18.94 -5.99 17.95
N PRO A 91 19.92 -6.91 18.05
CA PRO A 91 20.85 -6.96 19.17
C PRO A 91 21.79 -5.74 19.18
N GLU A 92 22.55 -5.56 20.26
CA GLU A 92 23.59 -4.53 20.35
C GLU A 92 24.60 -4.68 19.19
N ASN A 93 24.92 -3.58 18.52
CA ASN A 93 25.77 -3.56 17.31
C ASN A 93 25.24 -4.42 16.14
N GLY A 94 23.94 -4.71 16.13
CA GLY A 94 23.30 -5.56 15.12
C GLY A 94 23.23 -4.93 13.73
N LYS A 95 22.93 -5.77 12.74
CA LYS A 95 22.87 -5.38 11.32
C LYS A 95 21.46 -5.53 10.75
N VAL A 96 20.98 -4.48 10.09
CA VAL A 96 19.65 -4.44 9.45
C VAL A 96 19.81 -4.32 7.94
N LEU A 97 19.07 -5.14 7.19
CA LEU A 97 18.92 -5.02 5.74
C LEU A 97 17.47 -4.67 5.40
N GLU A 98 17.23 -3.63 4.61
CA GLU A 98 15.93 -3.41 3.95
C GLU A 98 16.06 -3.73 2.46
N ILE A 99 15.25 -4.68 1.98
CA ILE A 99 15.16 -5.02 0.56
C ILE A 99 14.00 -4.21 -0.03
N GLY A 100 14.26 -3.46 -1.11
CA GLY A 100 13.35 -2.45 -1.64
C GLY A 100 13.31 -1.19 -0.78
N CYS A 101 14.48 -0.66 -0.39
CA CYS A 101 14.57 0.43 0.60
C CYS A 101 14.10 1.80 0.09
N ALA A 102 13.78 1.95 -1.21
CA ALA A 102 13.34 3.21 -1.81
C ALA A 102 14.29 4.37 -1.49
N ASN A 103 13.77 5.48 -0.95
CA ASN A 103 14.58 6.64 -0.53
C ASN A 103 15.31 6.43 0.80
N GLY A 104 15.18 5.28 1.47
CA GLY A 104 15.96 4.93 2.66
C GLY A 104 15.44 5.53 3.98
N VAL A 105 14.24 6.11 4.00
CA VAL A 105 13.67 6.76 5.20
C VAL A 105 13.56 5.79 6.38
N LEU A 106 13.15 4.53 6.16
CA LEU A 106 13.03 3.57 7.26
C LEU A 106 14.38 3.29 7.92
N LEU A 107 15.41 3.00 7.12
CA LEU A 107 16.78 2.77 7.62
C LEU A 107 17.34 4.00 8.35
N SER A 108 17.04 5.21 7.84
CA SER A 108 17.40 6.46 8.50
C SER A 108 16.75 6.57 9.89
N GLU A 109 15.44 6.31 10.01
CA GLU A 109 14.75 6.33 11.30
C GLU A 109 15.29 5.26 12.28
N ILE A 110 15.67 4.07 11.80
CA ILE A 110 16.33 3.04 12.62
C ILE A 110 17.65 3.57 13.18
N LYS A 111 18.53 4.14 12.35
CA LYS A 111 19.81 4.74 12.79
C LYS A 111 19.61 5.90 13.76
N ASN A 112 18.59 6.74 13.55
CA ASN A 112 18.30 7.87 14.41
C ASN A 112 17.84 7.43 15.82
N LEU A 113 17.18 6.27 15.92
CA LEU A 113 16.74 5.70 17.19
C LEU A 113 17.87 4.94 17.90
N ARG A 114 18.73 4.23 17.15
CA ARG A 114 19.86 3.46 17.67
C ARG A 114 21.10 3.62 16.79
N ASN A 115 22.08 4.35 17.29
CA ASN A 115 23.32 4.66 16.58
C ASN A 115 24.31 3.49 16.49
N ASP A 116 24.13 2.45 17.31
CA ASP A 116 24.94 1.23 17.28
C ASP A 116 24.52 0.28 16.14
N ILE A 117 23.33 0.45 15.57
CA ILE A 117 22.84 -0.38 14.46
C ILE A 117 23.52 0.02 13.14
N SER A 118 24.05 -0.98 12.45
CA SER A 118 24.47 -0.83 11.04
C SER A 118 23.31 -1.16 10.11
N VAL A 119 23.04 -0.30 9.14
CA VAL A 119 21.94 -0.47 8.17
C VAL A 119 22.47 -0.60 6.75
N PHE A 120 21.78 -1.39 5.95
CA PHE A 120 22.10 -1.71 4.57
C PHE A 120 20.81 -1.72 3.75
N GLY A 121 20.88 -1.27 2.50
CA GLY A 121 19.75 -1.25 1.57
C GLY A 121 20.01 -2.04 0.30
N ILE A 122 18.95 -2.60 -0.28
CA ILE A 122 18.92 -3.09 -1.66
C ILE A 122 17.78 -2.36 -2.38
N GLU A 123 18.05 -1.71 -3.51
CA GLU A 123 17.03 -0.99 -4.29
C GLU A 123 17.36 -1.08 -5.79
N PRO A 124 16.44 -1.60 -6.63
CA PRO A 124 16.69 -1.71 -8.07
C PRO A 124 16.62 -0.37 -8.82
N ALA A 125 15.86 0.62 -8.34
CA ALA A 125 15.77 1.92 -8.99
C ALA A 125 17.01 2.77 -8.67
N SER A 126 17.85 2.97 -9.70
CA SER A 126 19.17 3.60 -9.56
C SER A 126 19.12 5.00 -8.93
N ASN A 127 18.14 5.82 -9.30
CA ASN A 127 17.92 7.16 -8.74
C ASN A 127 17.59 7.13 -7.24
N LEU A 128 16.78 6.17 -6.78
CA LEU A 128 16.41 6.01 -5.38
C LEU A 128 17.57 5.45 -4.56
N ALA A 129 18.25 4.42 -5.08
CA ALA A 129 19.42 3.85 -4.43
C ALA A 129 20.51 4.90 -4.20
N GLN A 130 20.80 5.71 -5.23
CA GLN A 130 21.76 6.82 -5.13
C GLN A 130 21.28 7.86 -4.11
N SER A 131 20.02 8.30 -4.20
CA SER A 131 19.46 9.31 -3.28
C SER A 131 19.51 8.85 -1.82
N ALA A 132 19.14 7.60 -1.54
CA ALA A 132 19.20 7.02 -0.19
C ALA A 132 20.63 7.00 0.36
N SER A 133 21.60 6.57 -0.47
CA SER A 133 23.01 6.52 -0.10
C SER A 133 23.58 7.92 0.17
N GLU A 134 23.29 8.91 -0.68
CA GLU A 134 23.81 10.28 -0.56
C GLU A 134 23.19 11.03 0.62
N ASN A 135 21.88 10.87 0.83
CA ASN A 135 21.15 11.60 1.88
C ASN A 135 21.47 11.11 3.29
N TYR A 136 21.74 9.80 3.46
CA TYR A 136 21.83 9.18 4.78
C TYR A 136 23.17 8.50 5.07
N GLY A 137 24.06 8.38 4.08
CA GLY A 137 25.43 7.91 4.28
C GLY A 137 25.56 6.44 4.67
N PHE A 138 24.58 5.60 4.36
CA PHE A 138 24.67 4.15 4.52
C PHE A 138 24.78 3.44 3.17
N GLU A 139 25.24 2.18 3.19
CA GLU A 139 25.44 1.39 1.98
C GLU A 139 24.10 0.96 1.36
N VAL A 140 23.92 1.27 0.07
CA VAL A 140 22.78 0.81 -0.73
C VAL A 140 23.30 0.11 -1.97
N PHE A 141 22.95 -1.16 -2.12
CA PHE A 141 23.20 -1.92 -3.33
C PHE A 141 22.14 -1.61 -4.38
N CYS A 142 22.56 -1.06 -5.52
CA CYS A 142 21.69 -0.78 -6.66
C CYS A 142 21.46 -2.05 -7.49
N GLY A 143 20.35 -2.75 -7.26
CA GLY A 143 20.01 -3.97 -7.98
C GLY A 143 18.90 -4.78 -7.34
N MET A 144 18.68 -5.98 -7.90
CA MET A 144 17.74 -6.95 -7.33
C MET A 144 18.42 -7.78 -6.23
N VAL A 145 17.63 -8.40 -5.35
CA VAL A 145 18.17 -9.26 -4.28
C VAL A 145 18.94 -10.46 -4.84
N GLU A 146 18.55 -10.96 -6.02
CA GLU A 146 19.24 -12.05 -6.73
C GLU A 146 20.65 -11.67 -7.19
N ASP A 147 20.89 -10.37 -7.41
CA ASP A 147 22.17 -9.83 -7.86
C ASP A 147 23.06 -9.38 -6.68
N TYR A 148 22.51 -9.37 -5.45
CA TYR A 148 23.25 -8.93 -4.27
C TYR A 148 24.46 -9.83 -4.04
N PRO A 149 25.68 -9.27 -3.89
CA PRO A 149 26.88 -10.06 -3.71
C PRO A 149 26.73 -10.94 -2.48
N ARG A 150 26.94 -12.25 -2.66
CA ARG A 150 26.93 -13.25 -1.60
C ARG A 150 28.05 -12.95 -0.61
N SER A 151 27.80 -12.01 0.30
CA SER A 151 28.75 -11.53 1.27
C SER A 151 28.80 -12.48 2.48
N THR A 152 29.88 -12.38 3.26
CA THR A 152 29.96 -13.02 4.57
C THR A 152 29.11 -12.31 5.62
N VAL A 153 28.54 -11.15 5.29
CA VAL A 153 27.71 -10.37 6.22
C VAL A 153 26.39 -11.12 6.44
N LYS A 154 26.05 -11.29 7.71
CA LYS A 154 24.74 -11.79 8.14
C LYS A 154 23.98 -10.67 8.82
N PHE A 155 22.68 -10.62 8.60
CA PHE A 155 21.79 -9.59 9.14
C PHE A 155 20.94 -10.16 10.27
N ASP A 156 20.76 -9.38 11.32
CA ASP A 156 19.93 -9.75 12.48
C ASP A 156 18.46 -9.38 12.27
N LEU A 157 18.20 -8.42 11.38
CA LEU A 157 16.87 -8.10 10.89
C LEU A 157 16.93 -7.87 9.38
N ILE A 158 16.08 -8.57 8.63
CA ILE A 158 15.83 -8.30 7.20
C ILE A 158 14.38 -7.83 7.04
N ILE A 159 14.16 -6.74 6.31
CA ILE A 159 12.85 -6.10 6.15
C ILE A 159 12.44 -6.16 4.67
N LEU A 160 11.24 -6.68 4.40
CA LEU A 160 10.55 -6.61 3.12
C LEU A 160 9.18 -5.95 3.34
N ASP A 161 9.09 -4.64 3.14
CA ASP A 161 7.87 -3.85 3.34
C ASP A 161 7.24 -3.52 1.98
N HIS A 162 6.21 -4.28 1.57
CA HIS A 162 5.59 -4.18 0.24
C HIS A 162 6.55 -4.48 -0.92
N VAL A 163 7.27 -5.59 -0.81
CA VAL A 163 8.33 -5.98 -1.78
C VAL A 163 8.20 -7.43 -2.25
N LEU A 164 7.74 -8.35 -1.39
CA LEU A 164 7.70 -9.77 -1.73
C LEU A 164 6.72 -10.08 -2.89
N GLU A 165 5.61 -9.35 -2.99
CA GLU A 165 4.60 -9.43 -4.04
C GLU A 165 5.13 -9.06 -5.44
N HIS A 166 6.26 -8.37 -5.48
CA HIS A 166 6.92 -7.88 -6.69
C HIS A 166 7.99 -8.84 -7.24
N PHE A 167 8.44 -9.81 -6.43
CA PHE A 167 9.50 -10.72 -6.84
C PHE A 167 9.05 -11.62 -7.99
N GLU A 168 9.98 -11.98 -8.87
CA GLU A 168 9.71 -12.91 -9.97
C GLU A 168 9.59 -14.36 -9.47
N ASP A 169 10.43 -14.74 -8.50
CA ASP A 169 10.38 -16.03 -7.83
C ASP A 169 10.55 -15.86 -6.31
N PRO A 170 9.49 -15.42 -5.59
CA PRO A 170 9.47 -15.29 -4.14
C PRO A 170 10.06 -16.48 -3.36
N LEU A 171 9.91 -17.73 -3.84
CA LEU A 171 10.46 -18.89 -3.15
C LEU A 171 11.99 -18.91 -3.24
N GLN A 172 12.54 -18.68 -4.43
CA GLN A 172 13.99 -18.58 -4.61
C GLN A 172 14.55 -17.38 -3.84
N SER A 173 13.93 -16.20 -3.94
CA SER A 173 14.39 -14.98 -3.29
C SER A 173 14.36 -15.12 -1.76
N LEU A 174 13.33 -15.75 -1.19
CA LEU A 174 13.31 -16.04 0.25
C LEU A 174 14.41 -17.02 0.68
N GLY A 175 14.82 -17.95 -0.20
CA GLY A 175 16.02 -18.76 0.02
C GLY A 175 17.29 -17.91 0.17
N LEU A 176 17.44 -16.86 -0.65
CA LEU A 176 18.54 -15.90 -0.54
C LEU A 176 18.45 -15.09 0.76
N VAL A 177 17.25 -14.60 1.10
CA VAL A 177 17.00 -13.91 2.37
C VAL A 177 17.40 -14.78 3.56
N ARG A 178 17.04 -16.07 3.53
CA ARG A 178 17.42 -17.03 4.57
C ARG A 178 18.93 -17.21 4.67
N ASP A 179 19.61 -17.28 3.54
CA ASP A 179 21.07 -17.38 3.48
C ASP A 179 21.75 -16.14 4.06
N MET A 180 21.19 -14.94 3.85
CA MET A 180 21.70 -13.67 4.39
C MET A 180 21.39 -13.47 5.88
N LEU A 181 20.43 -14.19 6.44
CA LEU A 181 20.02 -14.03 7.83
C LEU A 181 21.04 -14.62 8.81
N SER A 182 21.27 -13.93 9.93
CA SER A 182 22.05 -14.46 11.05
C SER A 182 21.32 -15.62 11.71
N GLU A 183 21.99 -16.36 12.60
CA GLU A 183 21.41 -17.57 13.19
C GLU A 183 20.18 -17.28 14.05
N ASN A 184 20.24 -16.17 14.81
CA ASN A 184 19.14 -15.71 15.66
C ASN A 184 18.38 -14.53 15.05
N GLY A 185 18.69 -14.18 13.79
CA GLY A 185 18.07 -13.07 13.10
C GLY A 185 16.62 -13.36 12.74
N VAL A 186 15.87 -12.29 12.49
CA VAL A 186 14.47 -12.35 12.06
C VAL A 186 14.24 -11.65 10.73
N VAL A 187 13.18 -12.04 10.02
CA VAL A 187 12.72 -11.37 8.81
C VAL A 187 11.35 -10.76 9.08
N TYR A 188 11.19 -9.48 8.80
CA TYR A 188 9.88 -8.84 8.73
C TYR A 188 9.39 -8.83 7.28
N ILE A 189 8.15 -9.27 7.06
CA ILE A 189 7.50 -9.24 5.74
C ILE A 189 6.11 -8.65 5.89
N GLU A 190 5.77 -7.68 5.04
CA GLU A 190 4.43 -7.10 4.91
C GLU A 190 4.00 -7.10 3.44
N VAL A 191 2.80 -7.62 3.18
CA VAL A 191 2.21 -7.66 1.84
C VAL A 191 0.71 -7.35 1.88
N PRO A 192 0.09 -6.89 0.77
CA PRO A 192 -1.35 -6.77 0.66
C PRO A 192 -2.07 -8.12 0.85
N ASP A 193 -3.24 -8.09 1.50
CA ASP A 193 -4.12 -9.25 1.62
C ASP A 193 -5.16 -9.26 0.51
N ILE A 194 -5.19 -10.30 -0.34
CA ILE A 194 -6.24 -10.50 -1.35
C ILE A 194 -7.65 -10.63 -0.74
N ARG A 195 -7.74 -10.94 0.56
CA ARG A 195 -9.00 -11.01 1.31
C ARG A 195 -9.39 -9.70 1.98
N GLN A 196 -8.52 -8.69 1.97
CA GLN A 196 -8.81 -7.33 2.43
C GLN A 196 -8.42 -6.26 1.38
N PRO A 197 -8.93 -6.38 0.15
CA PRO A 197 -8.69 -5.38 -0.87
C PRO A 197 -9.32 -4.03 -0.47
N TYR A 198 -8.62 -2.95 -0.81
CA TYR A 198 -9.11 -1.59 -0.64
C TYR A 198 -9.68 -1.07 -1.96
N GLY A 199 -10.89 -0.51 -1.90
CA GLY A 199 -11.59 0.03 -3.08
C GLY A 199 -11.84 -1.01 -4.18
N ASP A 200 -12.14 -0.53 -5.39
CA ASP A 200 -12.36 -1.43 -6.52
C ASP A 200 -11.16 -2.37 -6.79
N LEU A 201 -11.45 -3.67 -6.95
CA LEU A 201 -10.44 -4.71 -7.16
C LEU A 201 -9.60 -4.49 -8.43
N GLU A 202 -10.24 -4.12 -9.53
CA GLU A 202 -9.60 -4.00 -10.84
C GLU A 202 -8.80 -2.71 -10.94
N TYR A 203 -9.29 -1.64 -10.31
CA TYR A 203 -8.71 -0.31 -10.42
C TYR A 203 -7.76 0.08 -9.28
N ASN A 204 -7.99 -0.40 -8.06
CA ASN A 204 -7.23 0.04 -6.88
C ASN A 204 -6.33 -1.05 -6.29
N PHE A 205 -6.78 -2.31 -6.32
CA PHE A 205 -6.06 -3.42 -5.70
C PHE A 205 -5.09 -4.13 -6.65
N PHE A 206 -5.58 -4.61 -7.80
CA PHE A 206 -4.71 -5.28 -8.76
C PHE A 206 -3.78 -4.27 -9.41
N GLN A 207 -2.49 -4.55 -9.33
CA GLN A 207 -1.41 -3.73 -9.85
C GLN A 207 -0.57 -4.56 -10.81
N ASN A 208 -0.12 -3.96 -11.91
CA ASN A 208 0.75 -4.62 -12.87
C ASN A 208 2.13 -4.99 -12.30
N ALA A 209 2.53 -4.32 -11.21
CA ALA A 209 3.76 -4.59 -10.49
C ALA A 209 3.62 -5.71 -9.45
N HIS A 210 2.40 -6.04 -9.00
CA HIS A 210 2.13 -7.11 -8.03
C HIS A 210 1.99 -8.43 -8.79
N LEU A 211 3.12 -9.10 -9.01
CA LEU A 211 3.14 -10.39 -9.70
C LEU A 211 2.36 -11.46 -8.92
N TYR A 212 2.28 -11.30 -7.59
CA TYR A 212 1.59 -12.18 -6.67
C TYR A 212 0.65 -11.39 -5.77
N ASN A 213 -0.54 -11.93 -5.51
CA ASN A 213 -1.49 -11.40 -4.54
C ASN A 213 -1.77 -12.50 -3.52
N PHE A 214 -1.22 -12.33 -2.33
CA PHE A 214 -1.20 -13.38 -1.32
C PHE A 214 -2.47 -13.33 -0.45
N SER A 215 -2.90 -14.51 -0.04
CA SER A 215 -3.72 -14.72 1.15
C SER A 215 -2.83 -15.10 2.32
N TYR A 216 -3.32 -14.97 3.55
CA TYR A 216 -2.62 -15.47 4.74
C TYR A 216 -2.17 -16.93 4.56
N ARG A 217 -3.02 -17.76 3.95
CA ARG A 217 -2.71 -19.17 3.74
C ARG A 217 -1.63 -19.39 2.69
N THR A 218 -1.73 -18.77 1.53
CA THR A 218 -0.74 -18.99 0.45
C THR A 218 0.66 -18.48 0.83
N ILE A 219 0.74 -17.38 1.60
CA ILE A 219 2.03 -16.86 2.06
C ILE A 219 2.65 -17.69 3.19
N THR A 220 1.85 -18.24 4.11
CA THR A 220 2.37 -19.11 5.17
C THR A 220 2.92 -20.43 4.61
N ILE A 221 2.31 -20.98 3.55
CA ILE A 221 2.85 -22.11 2.78
C ILE A 221 4.19 -21.73 2.15
N LEU A 222 4.26 -20.55 1.52
CA LEU A 222 5.50 -20.05 0.90
C LEU A 222 6.64 -19.97 1.93
N PHE A 223 6.38 -19.46 3.12
CA PHE A 223 7.38 -19.37 4.20
C PHE A 223 7.89 -20.75 4.64
N ARG A 224 7.00 -21.73 4.81
CA ARG A 224 7.39 -23.10 5.16
C ARG A 224 8.27 -23.75 4.08
N LEU A 225 7.91 -23.55 2.81
CA LEU A 225 8.72 -24.02 1.68
C LEU A 225 10.09 -23.33 1.61
N ALA A 226 10.14 -22.05 1.97
CA ALA A 226 11.39 -21.29 2.05
C ALA A 226 12.22 -21.61 3.31
N GLY A 227 11.70 -22.42 4.23
CA GLY A 227 12.40 -22.80 5.46
C GLY A 227 12.36 -21.74 6.55
N PHE A 228 11.21 -21.09 6.72
CA PHE A 228 10.95 -20.13 7.79
C PHE A 228 9.84 -20.62 8.72
N ASP A 229 10.02 -20.34 10.00
CA ASP A 229 8.98 -20.44 11.02
C ASP A 229 8.42 -19.05 11.33
N ILE A 230 7.09 -18.96 11.49
CA ILE A 230 6.42 -17.73 11.92
C ILE A 230 6.52 -17.63 13.44
N ILE A 231 7.01 -16.51 13.95
CA ILE A 231 7.07 -16.23 15.40
C ILE A 231 6.06 -15.17 15.85
N ALA A 232 5.62 -14.31 14.93
CA ALA A 232 4.54 -13.37 15.13
C ALA A 232 3.88 -13.03 13.80
N ASP A 233 2.61 -12.69 13.82
CA ASP A 233 1.83 -12.23 12.68
C ASP A 233 0.80 -11.17 13.08
N GLY A 234 0.26 -10.48 12.08
CA GLY A 234 -0.77 -9.46 12.26
C GLY A 234 -1.50 -9.16 10.96
N ILE A 235 -2.74 -8.66 11.10
CA ILE A 235 -3.57 -8.25 9.97
C ILE A 235 -4.18 -6.89 10.28
N GLN A 236 -3.73 -5.85 9.56
CA GLN A 236 -4.26 -4.49 9.61
C GLN A 236 -4.17 -3.87 8.21
N ASN A 237 -5.16 -4.16 7.34
CA ASN A 237 -5.19 -3.87 5.89
C ASN A 237 -4.14 -4.64 5.05
N CYS A 238 -2.97 -4.89 5.61
CA CYS A 238 -1.94 -5.78 5.08
C CYS A 238 -1.72 -6.95 6.04
N ILE A 239 -1.12 -8.02 5.54
CA ILE A 239 -0.67 -9.14 6.36
C ILE A 239 0.81 -8.93 6.66
N CYS A 240 1.16 -8.92 7.93
CA CYS A 240 2.55 -8.79 8.37
C CYS A 240 2.99 -10.02 9.17
N PHE A 241 4.27 -10.34 9.05
CA PHE A 241 4.90 -11.49 9.70
C PHE A 241 6.28 -11.15 10.22
N VAL A 242 6.62 -11.74 11.35
CA VAL A 242 8.01 -11.89 11.82
C VAL A 242 8.36 -13.36 11.71
N LEU A 243 9.44 -13.64 10.98
CA LEU A 243 9.91 -14.98 10.66
C LEU A 243 11.30 -15.22 11.25
N ARG A 244 11.61 -16.47 11.56
CA ARG A 244 12.98 -16.93 11.86
C ARG A 244 13.33 -18.13 10.99
N LYS A 245 14.61 -18.49 10.92
CA LYS A 245 15.01 -19.75 10.26
C LYS A 245 14.27 -20.92 10.86
N GLY A 246 13.66 -21.73 10.00
CA GLY A 246 12.89 -22.91 10.33
C GLY A 246 13.30 -24.11 9.49
N THR A 247 12.47 -25.16 9.58
CA THR A 247 12.67 -26.37 8.79
C THR A 247 12.20 -26.15 7.36
N VAL A 248 12.97 -26.59 6.36
CA VAL A 248 12.54 -26.56 4.96
C VAL A 248 11.55 -27.68 4.72
N PHE A 249 10.32 -27.33 4.38
CA PHE A 249 9.31 -28.30 3.97
C PHE A 249 9.47 -28.62 2.49
N ARG A 250 9.33 -29.89 2.12
CA ARG A 250 9.23 -30.28 0.72
C ARG A 250 7.79 -30.08 0.23
N LYS A 251 7.61 -29.75 -1.04
CA LYS A 251 6.28 -29.52 -1.63
C LYS A 251 5.38 -30.75 -1.49
N GLU A 252 5.94 -31.95 -1.54
CA GLU A 252 5.19 -33.22 -1.42
C GLU A 252 4.62 -33.44 -0.01
N ALA A 253 5.13 -32.73 1.00
CA ALA A 253 4.61 -32.78 2.36
C ALA A 253 3.40 -31.85 2.57
N ILE A 254 3.07 -31.03 1.56
CA ILE A 254 1.93 -30.11 1.60
C ILE A 254 0.79 -30.76 0.83
N ASP A 255 -0.26 -31.16 1.56
CA ASP A 255 -1.50 -31.60 0.96
C ASP A 255 -2.22 -30.36 0.44
N PHE A 256 -2.06 -30.04 -0.85
CA PHE A 256 -2.74 -28.91 -1.50
C PHE A 256 -4.23 -29.16 -1.78
N ASP A 257 -4.72 -30.41 -1.67
CA ASP A 257 -6.09 -30.81 -2.04
C ASP A 257 -7.07 -30.69 -0.87
N LYS A 258 -6.71 -31.14 0.34
CA LYS A 258 -7.44 -30.74 1.57
C LYS A 258 -7.39 -29.23 1.79
N GLU A 259 -6.35 -28.64 1.23
CA GLU A 259 -6.06 -27.22 1.19
C GLU A 259 -6.65 -26.53 -0.07
N GLY A 260 -7.49 -27.20 -0.86
CA GLY A 260 -8.22 -26.57 -1.97
C GLY A 260 -9.33 -25.59 -1.54
N GLU A 261 -9.56 -25.43 -0.23
CA GLU A 261 -10.55 -24.48 0.31
C GLU A 261 -10.20 -23.03 -0.01
N ASP A 262 -8.92 -22.64 -0.04
CA ASP A 262 -8.54 -21.23 -0.22
C ASP A 262 -8.93 -20.73 -1.63
N TYR A 263 -8.79 -21.55 -2.67
CA TYR A 263 -9.31 -21.20 -4.01
C TYR A 263 -10.82 -20.92 -3.95
N LYS A 264 -11.60 -21.82 -3.34
CA LYS A 264 -13.06 -21.68 -3.26
C LYS A 264 -13.45 -20.48 -2.39
N GLU A 265 -12.76 -20.27 -1.27
CA GLU A 265 -12.97 -19.15 -0.35
C GLU A 265 -12.66 -17.81 -1.02
N ILE A 266 -11.49 -17.70 -1.66
CA ILE A 266 -11.09 -16.47 -2.36
C ILE A 266 -12.03 -16.20 -3.52
N VAL A 267 -12.37 -17.20 -4.36
CA VAL A 267 -13.34 -16.99 -5.46
C VAL A 267 -14.69 -16.55 -4.91
N LYS A 268 -15.19 -17.20 -3.86
CA LYS A 268 -16.46 -16.80 -3.21
C LYS A 268 -16.38 -15.37 -2.69
N PHE A 269 -15.29 -15.03 -1.98
CA PHE A 269 -15.04 -13.70 -1.45
C PHE A 269 -15.00 -12.65 -2.58
N LEU A 270 -14.19 -12.86 -3.61
CA LEU A 270 -14.04 -11.95 -4.74
C LEU A 270 -15.35 -11.80 -5.51
N ASN A 271 -16.15 -12.84 -5.66
CA ASN A 271 -17.47 -12.74 -6.30
C ASN A 271 -18.44 -11.89 -5.47
N VAL A 272 -18.47 -12.07 -4.14
CA VAL A 272 -19.28 -11.23 -3.24
C VAL A 272 -18.79 -9.78 -3.27
N TYR A 273 -17.47 -9.58 -3.20
CA TYR A 273 -16.85 -8.26 -3.22
C TYR A 273 -17.14 -7.54 -4.55
N LYS A 274 -16.87 -8.19 -5.69
CA LYS A 274 -17.21 -7.66 -7.02
C LYS A 274 -18.69 -7.37 -7.15
N ASN A 275 -19.58 -8.21 -6.63
CA ASN A 275 -21.01 -7.95 -6.70
C ASN A 275 -21.40 -6.76 -5.83
N ARG A 276 -20.83 -6.60 -4.64
CA ARG A 276 -21.04 -5.42 -3.79
C ARG A 276 -20.60 -4.14 -4.52
N PHE A 277 -19.39 -4.14 -5.08
CA PHE A 277 -18.87 -3.01 -5.87
C PHE A 277 -19.64 -2.82 -7.18
N ARG A 278 -20.07 -3.89 -7.86
CA ARG A 278 -20.87 -3.82 -9.10
C ARG A 278 -22.29 -3.30 -8.85
N ILE A 279 -22.95 -3.69 -7.77
CA ILE A 279 -24.26 -3.17 -7.38
C ILE A 279 -24.16 -1.66 -7.15
N ASN A 280 -23.14 -1.23 -6.39
CA ASN A 280 -22.85 0.19 -6.24
C ASN A 280 -22.49 0.86 -7.58
N ALA A 281 -21.98 0.07 -8.54
CA ALA A 281 -21.54 0.57 -9.82
C ALA A 281 -22.63 0.68 -10.91
N VAL A 282 -23.78 0.02 -10.80
CA VAL A 282 -24.76 0.02 -11.91
C VAL A 282 -25.67 1.27 -11.88
N GLU A 283 -25.70 2.01 -10.77
CA GLU A 283 -26.49 3.24 -10.64
C GLU A 283 -25.65 4.51 -10.87
N GLY A 284 -25.50 4.90 -12.15
CA GLY A 284 -25.20 6.29 -12.54
C GLY A 284 -23.75 6.62 -12.91
N ASP A 285 -23.62 7.43 -13.97
CA ASP A 285 -22.42 8.03 -14.58
C ASP A 285 -21.09 7.89 -13.80
N SER A 286 -20.12 7.29 -14.49
CA SER A 286 -18.79 6.90 -14.01
C SER A 286 -17.98 7.99 -13.29
N ALA A 287 -18.27 9.27 -13.51
CA ALA A 287 -17.60 10.38 -12.84
C ALA A 287 -18.21 10.75 -11.47
N LYS A 288 -19.51 10.55 -11.24
CA LYS A 288 -20.18 10.83 -9.94
C LYS A 288 -19.95 9.73 -8.89
N LYS A 289 -19.44 8.60 -9.38
CA LYS A 289 -19.43 7.28 -8.75
C LYS A 289 -18.21 7.03 -7.87
N HIS A 290 -17.07 7.63 -8.24
CA HIS A 290 -15.86 7.62 -7.41
C HIS A 290 -16.05 8.37 -6.07
N PHE A 291 -17.06 9.25 -5.99
CA PHE A 291 -17.29 10.12 -4.83
C PHE A 291 -18.36 9.58 -3.86
N ALA A 292 -19.40 8.90 -4.35
CA ALA A 292 -20.47 8.39 -3.50
C ALA A 292 -20.02 7.27 -2.55
N GLU A 293 -19.00 6.48 -2.91
CA GLU A 293 -18.56 5.35 -2.09
C GLU A 293 -17.64 5.74 -0.93
N ALA A 294 -16.98 6.90 -0.97
CA ALA A 294 -16.30 7.44 0.21
C ALA A 294 -17.30 7.83 1.32
N VAL A 295 -18.55 8.10 0.95
CA VAL A 295 -19.61 8.61 1.84
C VAL A 295 -20.49 7.50 2.42
N ILE A 296 -20.60 6.32 1.79
CA ILE A 296 -21.57 5.27 2.18
C ILE A 296 -20.97 4.17 3.10
N THR A 297 -19.65 4.13 3.31
CA THR A 297 -19.03 3.19 4.29
C THR A 297 -19.27 3.53 5.78
N THR A 298 -20.14 4.49 6.11
CA THR A 298 -20.40 5.01 7.48
C THR A 298 -21.59 4.36 8.20
N GLU A 299 -21.87 3.07 7.99
CA GLU A 299 -22.88 2.35 8.81
C GLU A 299 -22.32 1.27 9.72
N ILE A 300 -21.00 1.20 9.92
CA ILE A 300 -20.43 0.29 10.92
C ILE A 300 -19.43 1.08 11.75
N GLY A 301 -19.87 1.47 12.95
CA GLY A 301 -19.12 2.30 13.88
C GLY A 301 -17.71 1.74 14.13
N LEU A 302 -16.69 2.53 13.82
CA LEU A 302 -15.29 2.16 14.04
C LEU A 302 -14.41 3.38 14.35
N GLU A 303 -13.30 3.06 15.00
CA GLU A 303 -12.45 3.86 15.88
C GLU A 303 -11.58 4.96 15.22
N ARG A 304 -11.02 5.83 16.08
CA ARG A 304 -10.26 7.08 15.82
C ARG A 304 -9.16 7.02 14.73
N GLY A 305 -8.69 5.84 14.33
CA GLY A 305 -7.65 5.70 13.28
C GLY A 305 -8.18 5.96 11.87
N MET A 306 -9.44 5.66 11.58
CA MET A 306 -10.00 5.80 10.23
C MET A 306 -10.41 7.23 9.87
N GLN A 307 -10.59 8.11 10.87
CA GLN A 307 -10.93 9.53 10.66
C GLN A 307 -9.88 10.27 9.81
N LYS A 308 -8.61 9.86 9.89
CA LYS A 308 -7.51 10.47 9.14
C LYS A 308 -7.54 10.13 7.64
N MET A 309 -7.87 8.87 7.30
CA MET A 309 -8.02 8.41 5.93
C MET A 309 -9.20 9.10 5.22
N TYR A 310 -10.33 9.27 5.93
CA TYR A 310 -11.49 9.99 5.41
C TYR A 310 -11.22 11.49 5.20
N LEU A 311 -10.43 12.11 6.07
CA LEU A 311 -10.00 13.51 5.94
C LEU A 311 -9.09 13.73 4.72
N GLU A 312 -8.22 12.78 4.41
CA GLU A 312 -7.35 12.82 3.24
C GLU A 312 -8.14 12.66 1.93
N ALA A 313 -9.12 11.74 1.89
CA ALA A 313 -10.00 11.58 0.74
C ALA A 313 -10.88 12.82 0.46
N ILE A 314 -11.36 13.50 1.51
CA ILE A 314 -12.12 14.76 1.38
C ILE A 314 -11.22 15.90 0.89
N LYS A 315 -9.96 15.94 1.36
CA LYS A 315 -8.96 16.93 0.94
C LYS A 315 -8.59 16.77 -0.53
N ASP A 316 -8.40 15.53 -1.00
CA ASP A 316 -8.09 15.22 -2.39
C ASP A 316 -9.26 15.56 -3.33
N TYR A 317 -10.50 15.38 -2.88
CA TYR A 317 -11.68 15.79 -3.62
C TYR A 317 -11.83 17.31 -3.71
N ALA A 318 -11.55 18.05 -2.63
CA ALA A 318 -11.55 19.51 -2.66
C ALA A 318 -10.52 20.06 -3.65
N LEU A 319 -9.33 19.45 -3.70
CA LEU A 319 -8.26 19.77 -4.66
C LEU A 319 -8.67 19.48 -6.12
N LEU A 320 -9.36 18.37 -6.37
CA LEU A 320 -9.89 18.01 -7.69
C LEU A 320 -10.99 18.96 -8.18
N MET A 321 -11.89 19.40 -7.30
CA MET A 321 -12.96 20.35 -7.64
C MET A 321 -12.41 21.76 -7.90
N VAL A 322 -11.35 22.15 -7.17
CA VAL A 322 -10.57 23.37 -7.43
C VAL A 322 -9.91 23.33 -8.81
N ALA A 323 -9.32 22.18 -9.19
CA ALA A 323 -8.71 22.00 -10.50
C ALA A 323 -9.70 22.12 -11.67
N GLN A 324 -10.99 21.80 -11.46
CA GLN A 324 -12.04 21.84 -12.50
C GLN A 324 -12.81 23.16 -12.58
N LYS A 325 -12.48 24.15 -11.75
CA LYS A 325 -13.10 25.49 -11.70
C LYS A 325 -14.61 25.55 -11.38
N ASP A 326 -15.20 24.46 -10.86
CA ASP A 326 -16.63 24.39 -10.48
C ASP A 326 -16.79 24.43 -8.95
N TYR A 327 -16.39 25.56 -8.36
CA TYR A 327 -16.24 25.75 -6.92
C TYR A 327 -17.58 25.79 -6.16
N GLY A 328 -18.66 26.26 -6.80
CA GLY A 328 -19.98 26.43 -6.16
C GLY A 328 -20.60 25.09 -5.77
N LYS A 329 -20.46 24.08 -6.63
CA LYS A 329 -21.00 22.74 -6.42
C LYS A 329 -20.18 21.94 -5.40
N GLY A 330 -18.86 22.16 -5.39
CA GLY A 330 -17.96 21.59 -4.40
C GLY A 330 -18.28 22.08 -2.98
N LEU A 331 -18.53 23.38 -2.82
CA LEU A 331 -18.91 23.98 -1.53
C LEU A 331 -20.30 23.54 -1.04
N GLU A 332 -21.30 23.47 -1.92
CA GLU A 332 -22.66 23.05 -1.54
C GLU A 332 -22.70 21.60 -1.01
N LEU A 333 -21.97 20.70 -1.67
CA LEU A 333 -21.86 19.29 -1.27
C LEU A 333 -21.06 19.13 0.03
N THR A 334 -19.99 19.91 0.18
CA THR A 334 -19.16 19.92 1.39
C THR A 334 -19.95 20.44 2.60
N SER A 335 -20.72 21.53 2.43
CA SER A 335 -21.58 22.10 3.48
C SER A 335 -22.69 21.15 3.91
N LYS A 336 -23.45 20.58 2.95
CA LYS A 336 -24.53 19.62 3.26
C LYS A 336 -24.03 18.38 4.01
N TYR A 337 -22.83 17.90 3.65
CA TYR A 337 -22.19 16.77 4.33
C TYR A 337 -21.78 17.11 5.77
N PHE A 338 -21.19 18.29 6.00
CA PHE A 338 -20.78 18.67 7.35
C PHE A 338 -21.92 19.08 8.28
N ASP A 339 -23.00 19.67 7.75
CA ASP A 339 -24.24 19.92 8.51
C ASP A 339 -24.82 18.60 9.05
N SER A 340 -24.72 17.52 8.28
CA SER A 340 -25.15 16.18 8.71
C SER A 340 -24.23 15.52 9.75
N LEU A 341 -23.03 16.06 9.97
CA LEU A 341 -22.04 15.55 10.93
C LEU A 341 -21.95 16.40 12.21
N ASN A 342 -22.76 17.47 12.32
CA ASN A 342 -22.82 18.38 13.47
C ASN A 342 -21.45 18.97 13.86
N VAL A 343 -20.57 19.20 12.86
CA VAL A 343 -19.24 19.78 13.05
C VAL A 343 -19.34 21.30 13.09
N ASN A 344 -18.59 21.93 13.99
CA ASN A 344 -18.60 23.39 14.15
C ASN A 344 -18.16 24.10 12.85
N PRO A 345 -18.98 25.02 12.29
CA PRO A 345 -18.67 25.77 11.06
C PRO A 345 -17.32 26.49 11.09
N LEU A 346 -16.84 26.89 12.27
CA LEU A 346 -15.57 27.58 12.44
C LEU A 346 -14.35 26.68 12.18
N GLU A 347 -14.46 25.36 12.43
CA GLU A 347 -13.39 24.40 12.13
C GLU A 347 -13.33 24.08 10.63
N ILE A 348 -14.49 24.05 9.97
CA ILE A 348 -14.60 23.89 8.51
C ILE A 348 -13.91 25.06 7.79
N ILE A 349 -14.14 26.29 8.27
CA ILE A 349 -13.49 27.50 7.75
C ILE A 349 -11.97 27.44 7.93
N LYS A 350 -11.48 26.95 9.09
CA LYS A 350 -10.03 26.79 9.33
C LYS A 350 -9.39 25.78 8.38
N MET A 351 -10.05 24.66 8.11
CA MET A 351 -9.56 23.63 7.20
C MET A 351 -9.52 24.11 5.73
N LEU A 352 -10.56 24.84 5.30
CA LEU A 352 -10.58 25.46 3.97
C LEU A 352 -9.52 26.56 3.84
N MET A 353 -9.34 27.40 4.88
CA MET A 353 -8.27 28.40 4.93
C MET A 353 -6.87 27.79 4.89
N LEU A 354 -6.67 26.63 5.52
CA LEU A 354 -5.40 25.90 5.50
C LEU A 354 -5.13 25.33 4.10
N GLY A 355 -6.15 24.78 3.42
CA GLY A 355 -6.06 24.34 2.04
C GLY A 355 -5.72 25.47 1.06
N CYS A 356 -6.33 26.65 1.24
CA CYS A 356 -6.02 27.82 0.42
C CYS A 356 -4.64 28.43 0.71
N LYS A 357 -4.14 28.36 1.95
CA LYS A 357 -2.76 28.78 2.27
C LYS A 357 -1.69 27.87 1.66
N LEU A 358 -2.02 26.60 1.41
CA LEU A 358 -1.12 25.63 0.78
C LEU A 358 -1.15 25.73 -0.76
N ALA A 359 -2.20 26.32 -1.32
CA ALA A 359 -2.33 26.61 -2.75
C ALA A 359 -1.92 28.07 -3.01
N ASP A 360 -0.63 28.31 -3.25
CA ASP A 360 -0.05 29.64 -3.46
C ASP A 360 -0.69 30.35 -4.67
N ALA A 361 -1.61 31.29 -4.43
CA ALA A 361 -2.28 32.06 -5.49
C ALA A 361 -2.75 33.45 -4.99
N ASP A 362 -1.83 34.41 -5.04
CA ASP A 362 -2.03 35.84 -4.71
C ASP A 362 -3.10 36.59 -5.52
N SER A 363 -3.75 35.98 -6.51
CA SER A 363 -4.77 36.64 -7.34
C SER A 363 -6.23 36.38 -6.93
N GLN A 364 -6.48 35.54 -5.91
CA GLN A 364 -7.85 35.08 -5.59
C GLN A 364 -8.47 35.69 -4.33
N TRP A 365 -7.71 36.49 -3.57
CA TRP A 365 -8.17 37.12 -2.32
C TRP A 365 -9.37 38.06 -2.50
N SER A 366 -9.48 38.77 -3.63
CA SER A 366 -10.55 39.75 -3.86
C SER A 366 -11.94 39.12 -4.01
N ARG A 367 -12.03 37.89 -4.52
CA ARG A 367 -13.29 37.14 -4.64
C ARG A 367 -13.64 36.39 -3.36
N PHE A 368 -12.64 35.98 -2.58
CA PHE A 368 -12.83 35.38 -1.25
C PHE A 368 -13.33 36.41 -0.22
N GLY A 369 -12.98 37.70 -0.37
CA GLY A 369 -13.52 38.78 0.46
C GLY A 369 -15.05 38.97 0.31
N SER A 370 -15.62 38.69 -0.86
CA SER A 370 -17.08 38.69 -1.06
C SER A 370 -17.75 37.54 -0.30
N LEU A 371 -17.15 36.35 -0.34
CA LEU A 371 -17.63 35.14 0.34
C LEU A 371 -17.52 35.26 1.87
N LEU A 372 -16.42 35.83 2.37
CA LEU A 372 -16.23 36.10 3.81
C LEU A 372 -17.25 37.13 4.33
N ASN A 373 -17.63 38.12 3.52
CA ASN A 373 -18.67 39.08 3.87
C ASN A 373 -20.07 38.45 3.88
N GLU A 374 -20.39 37.55 2.94
CA GLU A 374 -21.66 36.81 2.94
C GLU A 374 -21.75 35.81 4.10
N ILE A 375 -20.66 35.12 4.43
CA ILE A 375 -20.59 34.20 5.59
C ILE A 375 -20.65 34.99 6.90
N GLN A 376 -19.99 36.15 7.03
CA GLN A 376 -20.11 37.02 8.20
C GLN A 376 -21.52 37.62 8.35
N LYS A 377 -22.21 37.86 7.23
CA LYS A 377 -23.61 38.30 7.22
C LYS A 377 -24.53 37.18 7.69
N ALA A 378 -24.37 35.96 7.16
CA ALA A 378 -25.11 34.77 7.59
C ALA A 378 -24.87 34.42 9.08
N LEU A 379 -23.62 34.54 9.56
CA LEU A 379 -23.28 34.33 10.99
C LEU A 379 -23.82 35.42 11.93
N LYS A 380 -24.05 36.64 11.41
CA LYS A 380 -24.75 37.72 12.15
C LYS A 380 -26.25 37.49 12.15
N GLU A 381 -26.81 36.97 11.05
CA GLU A 381 -28.23 36.63 10.91
C GLU A 381 -28.61 35.40 11.77
N GLU A 382 -27.77 34.35 11.83
CA GLU A 382 -27.96 33.19 12.72
C GLU A 382 -27.81 33.53 14.23
N LYS A 383 -27.01 34.55 14.58
CA LYS A 383 -26.91 35.05 15.96
C LYS A 383 -28.11 35.89 16.41
N LEU A 384 -28.95 36.35 15.49
CA LEU A 384 -30.20 37.06 15.81
C LEU A 384 -31.38 36.11 15.99
N GLU A 385 -31.32 34.88 15.47
CA GLU A 385 -32.37 33.87 15.63
C GLU A 385 -32.15 32.90 16.81
N LYS A 386 -30.96 32.87 17.42
CA LYS A 386 -30.66 32.03 18.60
C LYS A 386 -30.53 32.79 19.93
N ASP A 387 -31.29 33.89 20.07
CA ASP A 387 -31.51 34.54 21.37
C ASP A 387 -33.01 34.76 21.61
N ASN A 388 -33.77 33.66 21.55
CA ASN A 388 -35.12 33.57 22.12
C ASN A 388 -35.37 32.15 22.64
N GLY A 389 -34.89 31.92 23.87
CA GLY A 389 -35.49 30.99 24.83
C GLY A 389 -35.29 29.50 24.58
N LEU A 390 -34.24 28.93 25.17
CA LEU A 390 -34.29 27.91 26.23
C LEU A 390 -32.88 27.51 26.65
#